data_AF-A0A935MRU1-F1
#
_entry.id   AF-A0A935MRU1-F1
#
_cell.length_a   1.000
_cell.length_b   1.000
_cell.length_c   1.000
_cell.angle_alpha   90.00
_cell.angle_beta   90.00
_cell.angle_gamma   90.00
#
_symmetry.space_group_name_H-M   'P 1'
#
loop_
_entity.id
_entity.type
_entity.pdbx_description
1 polymer ?
#
loop_
_entity_poly.entity_id
_entity_poly.type
_entity_poly.pdbx_seq_one_letter_code
_entity_poly.pdbx_strand_id
1 'polypeptide(L)'
;MNNFILTPVFAFLIYFLVVSAASGLGRLFSARGRKSQFKSEPYASGEDYDPVPAAPGYRQFFVIALFFAVLHLGIIMIGSSDLSSVTGIYLLGLILALVALILG
;
A
#
# COMPACT_ATOMS: atom_id res chain seq x y z
N MET A 1 11.82 -28.23 16.04
CA MET A 1 10.89 -27.34 16.75
C MET A 1 9.99 -26.71 15.71
N ASN A 2 8.67 -26.82 15.92
CA ASN A 2 7.66 -26.79 14.87
C ASN A 2 7.26 -25.36 14.46
N ASN A 3 7.86 -24.82 13.39
CA ASN A 3 7.60 -23.47 12.86
C ASN A 3 6.25 -23.32 12.11
N PHE A 4 5.23 -24.13 12.45
CA PHE A 4 3.93 -24.10 11.77
C PHE A 4 3.26 -22.73 11.84
N ILE A 5 3.43 -22.01 12.95
CA ILE A 5 2.89 -20.66 13.15
C ILE A 5 3.49 -19.64 12.17
N LEU A 6 4.74 -19.86 11.71
CA LEU A 6 5.43 -18.96 10.77
C LEU A 6 5.13 -19.29 9.30
N THR A 7 4.38 -20.35 9.02
CA THR A 7 3.96 -20.61 7.63
C THR A 7 2.95 -19.55 7.18
N PRO A 8 2.96 -19.13 5.91
CA PRO A 8 2.14 -18.01 5.44
C PRO A 8 0.65 -18.15 5.76
N VAL A 9 0.09 -19.35 5.62
CA VAL A 9 -1.33 -19.62 5.83
C VAL A 9 -1.70 -19.46 7.30
N PHE A 10 -0.96 -20.09 8.20
CA PHE A 10 -1.25 -20.02 9.64
C PHE A 10 -1.00 -18.61 10.19
N ALA A 11 0.07 -17.94 9.75
CA ALA A 11 0.32 -16.54 10.11
C ALA A 11 -0.84 -15.64 9.66
N PHE A 12 -1.30 -15.77 8.41
CA PHE A 12 -2.45 -15.02 7.89
C PHE A 12 -3.71 -15.26 8.72
N LEU A 13 -4.04 -16.51 9.04
CA LEU A 13 -5.23 -16.84 9.83
C LEU A 13 -5.19 -16.22 11.23
N ILE A 14 -4.03 -16.22 11.87
CA ILE A 14 -3.83 -15.60 13.19
C ILE A 14 -4.04 -14.08 13.08
N TYR A 15 -3.38 -13.41 12.13
CA TYR A 15 -3.56 -11.97 11.93
C TYR A 15 -5.00 -11.60 11.59
N PHE A 16 -5.65 -12.37 10.72
CA PHE A 16 -7.05 -12.17 10.37
C PHE A 16 -7.96 -12.28 11.61
N LEU A 17 -7.74 -13.29 12.45
CA LEU A 17 -8.50 -13.47 13.69
C LEU A 17 -8.29 -12.29 14.64
N VAL A 18 -7.05 -11.85 14.83
CA VAL A 18 -6.72 -10.71 15.70
C VAL A 18 -7.36 -9.42 15.21
N VAL A 19 -7.24 -9.11 13.91
CA VAL A 19 -7.82 -7.90 13.32
C VAL A 19 -9.35 -7.94 13.38
N SER A 20 -9.95 -9.09 13.10
CA SER A 20 -11.41 -9.28 13.19
C SER A 20 -11.93 -9.13 14.62
N ALA A 21 -11.21 -9.68 15.60
CA ALA A 21 -11.53 -9.52 17.01
C ALA A 21 -11.43 -8.05 17.44
N ALA A 22 -10.35 -7.35 17.08
CA ALA A 22 -10.18 -5.93 17.37
C ALA A 22 -11.27 -5.07 16.72
N SER A 23 -11.59 -5.30 15.45
CA SER A 23 -12.68 -4.61 14.75
C SER A 23 -14.04 -4.92 15.35
N GLY A 24 -14.28 -6.16 15.76
CA GLY A 24 -15.52 -6.62 16.38
C GLY A 24 -15.73 -5.99 17.76
N LEU A 25 -14.69 -5.97 18.59
CA LEU A 25 -14.68 -5.29 19.89
C LEU A 25 -14.90 -3.78 19.72
N GLY A 26 -14.19 -3.14 18.79
CA GLY A 26 -14.39 -1.72 18.48
C GLY A 26 -15.83 -1.41 18.08
N ARG A 27 -16.44 -2.28 17.26
CA ARG A 27 -17.86 -2.16 16.88
C ARG A 27 -18.80 -2.39 18.05
N LEU A 28 -18.48 -3.31 18.96
CA LEU A 28 -19.29 -3.60 20.15
C LEU A 28 -19.33 -2.40 21.10
N PHE A 29 -18.19 -1.74 21.30
CA PHE A 29 -18.06 -0.56 22.17
C PHE A 29 -18.42 0.76 21.49
N SER A 30 -18.64 0.77 20.17
CA SER A 30 -18.98 1.99 19.44
C SER A 30 -20.35 2.55 19.84
N ALA A 31 -20.41 3.86 20.09
CA ALA A 31 -21.65 4.55 20.36
C ALA A 31 -22.56 4.54 19.11
N ARG A 32 -23.77 3.98 19.26
CA ARG A 32 -24.77 3.95 18.17
C ARG A 32 -25.62 5.21 18.23
N GLY A 33 -25.23 6.23 17.46
CA GLY A 33 -26.06 7.44 17.27
C GLY A 33 -27.23 7.20 16.33
N ARG A 34 -28.15 8.18 16.23
CA ARG A 34 -29.20 8.18 15.20
C ARG A 34 -28.59 8.10 13.80
N LYS A 35 -29.14 7.23 12.95
CA LYS A 35 -28.81 7.17 11.53
C LYS A 35 -29.29 8.47 10.86
N SER A 36 -28.45 9.05 10.03
CA SER A 36 -28.75 10.24 9.22
C SER A 36 -27.92 10.13 7.95
N GLN A 37 -28.50 10.55 6.82
CA GLN A 37 -27.82 10.55 5.52
C GLN A 37 -26.51 11.35 5.56
N PHE A 38 -26.53 12.52 6.20
CA PHE A 38 -25.37 13.41 6.37
C PHE A 38 -24.20 12.80 7.19
N LYS A 39 -24.41 11.68 7.90
CA LYS A 39 -23.32 11.00 8.63
C LYS A 39 -22.54 10.01 7.76
N SER A 40 -23.08 9.67 6.59
CA SER A 40 -22.49 8.73 5.63
C SER A 40 -22.04 9.41 4.35
N GLU A 41 -22.38 10.69 4.16
CA GLU A 41 -21.90 11.49 3.03
C GLU A 41 -20.42 11.89 3.25
N PRO A 42 -19.61 11.96 2.17
CA PRO A 42 -18.26 12.50 2.26
C PRO A 42 -18.27 13.92 2.82
N TYR A 43 -17.30 14.22 3.69
CA TYR A 43 -17.18 15.56 4.25
C TYR A 43 -16.70 16.54 3.19
N ALA A 44 -17.56 17.48 2.81
CA ALA A 44 -17.26 18.55 1.87
C ALA A 44 -17.44 19.94 2.51
N SER A 45 -17.07 20.08 3.80
CA SER A 45 -17.18 21.35 4.55
C SER A 45 -18.58 21.96 4.60
N GLY A 46 -19.63 21.13 4.48
CA GLY A 46 -21.03 21.58 4.46
C GLY A 46 -21.61 21.83 3.07
N GLU A 47 -20.80 21.71 2.02
CA GLU A 47 -21.23 21.76 0.63
C GLU A 47 -21.69 20.38 0.13
N ASP A 48 -22.39 20.37 -1.01
CA ASP A 48 -22.68 19.14 -1.73
C ASP A 48 -21.39 18.51 -2.26
N TYR A 49 -21.24 17.21 -2.04
CA TYR A 49 -20.08 16.47 -2.52
C TYR A 49 -20.08 16.35 -4.05
N ASP A 50 -18.98 16.73 -4.69
CA ASP A 50 -18.74 16.46 -6.11
C ASP A 50 -18.36 14.98 -6.30
N PRO A 51 -19.19 14.16 -6.97
CA PRO A 51 -18.89 12.75 -7.22
C PRO A 51 -17.74 12.55 -8.21
N VAL A 52 -17.30 13.59 -8.91
CA VAL A 52 -16.13 13.56 -9.78
C VAL A 52 -14.93 14.00 -8.94
N PRO A 53 -14.06 13.08 -8.50
CA PRO A 53 -12.88 13.47 -7.74
C PRO A 53 -11.97 14.30 -8.64
N ALA A 54 -11.89 15.60 -8.34
CA ALA A 54 -10.78 16.42 -8.79
C ALA A 54 -9.53 15.91 -8.06
N ALA A 55 -8.69 15.14 -8.75
CA ALA A 55 -7.37 14.75 -8.29
C ALA A 55 -6.28 15.56 -9.02
N PRO A 56 -6.26 16.91 -8.91
CA PRO A 56 -5.18 17.71 -9.47
C PRO A 56 -3.88 17.25 -8.80
N GLY A 57 -2.92 16.76 -9.60
CA GLY A 57 -1.65 16.24 -9.10
C GLY A 57 -1.45 14.73 -9.18
N TYR A 58 -2.45 13.96 -9.64
CA TYR A 58 -2.30 12.49 -9.76
C TYR A 58 -1.13 12.08 -10.67
N ARG A 59 -0.85 12.85 -11.72
CA ARG A 59 0.27 12.60 -12.62
C ARG A 59 1.63 12.67 -11.90
N GLN A 60 1.84 13.68 -11.07
CA GLN A 60 3.06 13.82 -10.27
C GLN A 60 3.17 12.70 -9.23
N PHE A 61 2.06 12.35 -8.57
CA PHE A 61 2.02 11.21 -7.66
C PHE A 61 2.39 9.91 -8.37
N PHE A 62 1.89 9.69 -9.59
CA PHE A 62 2.18 8.47 -10.37
C PHE A 62 3.67 8.30 -10.65
N VAL A 63 4.39 9.38 -11.04
CA VAL A 63 5.84 9.31 -11.28
C VAL A 63 6.59 8.91 -10.01
N ILE A 64 6.22 9.49 -8.87
CA ILE A 64 6.82 9.16 -7.57
C ILE A 64 6.51 7.71 -7.18
N ALA A 65 5.27 7.26 -7.35
CA ALA A 65 4.88 5.88 -7.05
C ALA A 65 5.65 4.86 -7.90
N LEU A 66 5.80 5.15 -9.21
CA LEU A 66 6.56 4.30 -10.12
C LEU A 66 8.06 4.29 -9.75
N PHE A 67 8.62 5.43 -9.36
CA PHE A 67 10.00 5.51 -8.86
C PHE A 67 10.22 4.56 -7.67
N PHE A 68 9.33 4.60 -6.66
CA PHE A 68 9.45 3.71 -5.52
C PHE A 68 9.23 2.23 -5.88
N ALA A 69 8.36 1.93 -6.85
CA ALA A 69 8.18 0.55 -7.33
C ALA A 69 9.45 0.00 -8.00
N VAL A 70 10.11 0.79 -8.86
CA VAL A 70 11.37 0.41 -9.51
C VAL A 70 12.50 0.29 -8.49
N LEU A 71 12.59 1.22 -7.54
CA LEU A 71 13.57 1.17 -6.45
C LEU A 71 13.37 -0.06 -5.58
N HIS A 72 12.11 -0.40 -5.28
CA HIS A 72 11.75 -1.59 -4.52
C HIS A 72 12.17 -2.88 -5.25
N LEU A 73 11.99 -2.94 -6.57
CA LEU A 73 12.49 -4.05 -7.37
C LEU A 73 14.02 -4.15 -7.29
N GLY A 74 14.72 -3.01 -7.35
CA GLY A 74 16.18 -2.97 -7.21
C GLY A 74 16.69 -3.55 -5.90
N ILE A 75 16.07 -3.18 -4.76
CA ILE A 75 16.50 -3.72 -3.47
C ILE A 75 16.18 -5.21 -3.32
N ILE A 76 15.09 -5.70 -3.90
CA ILE A 76 14.78 -7.14 -3.97
C ILE A 76 15.89 -7.87 -4.75
N MET A 77 16.30 -7.36 -5.91
CA MET A 77 17.37 -7.98 -6.69
C MET A 77 18.70 -8.02 -5.94
N ILE A 78 19.05 -6.96 -5.21
CA ILE A 78 20.27 -6.93 -4.38
C ILE A 78 20.17 -7.94 -3.23
N GLY A 79 19.03 -7.99 -2.53
CA GLY A 79 18.85 -8.82 -1.35
C GLY A 79 18.63 -10.31 -1.62
N SER A 80 18.27 -10.70 -2.85
CA SER A 80 17.89 -12.07 -3.19
C SER A 80 18.72 -12.70 -4.31
N SER A 81 19.73 -12.03 -4.87
CA SER A 81 20.55 -12.58 -5.94
C SER A 81 21.99 -12.87 -5.51
N ASP A 82 22.67 -13.74 -6.26
CA ASP A 82 24.07 -14.12 -6.04
C ASP A 82 25.08 -13.07 -6.55
N LEU A 83 24.63 -11.83 -6.82
CA LEU A 83 25.47 -10.73 -7.33
C LEU A 83 26.25 -11.06 -8.61
N SER A 84 25.68 -11.92 -9.46
CA SER A 84 26.25 -12.28 -10.77
C SER A 84 26.33 -11.09 -11.74
N SER A 85 27.12 -11.23 -12.80
CA SER A 85 27.17 -10.24 -13.89
C SER A 85 25.79 -9.96 -14.51
N VAL A 86 24.91 -10.96 -14.54
CA VAL A 86 23.53 -10.82 -15.02
C VAL A 86 22.72 -9.91 -14.09
N THR A 87 22.87 -10.05 -12.77
CA THR A 87 22.28 -9.11 -11.79
C THR A 87 22.77 -7.69 -12.05
N GLY A 88 24.07 -7.52 -12.33
CA GLY A 88 24.64 -6.20 -12.65
C GLY A 88 23.97 -5.52 -13.84
N ILE A 89 23.66 -6.28 -14.90
CA ILE A 89 22.94 -5.76 -16.08
C ILE A 89 21.53 -5.29 -15.71
N TYR A 90 20.80 -6.08 -14.92
CA TYR A 90 19.46 -5.69 -14.47
C TYR A 90 19.49 -4.46 -13.57
N LEU A 91 20.43 -4.39 -12.62
CA LEU A 91 20.60 -3.23 -11.75
C LEU A 91 20.93 -1.97 -12.54
N LEU A 92 21.77 -2.07 -13.57
CA LEU A 92 22.05 -0.94 -14.46
C LEU A 92 20.77 -0.46 -15.15
N GLY A 93 19.96 -1.38 -15.68
CA GLY A 93 18.67 -1.04 -16.28
C GLY A 93 17.71 -0.34 -15.30
N LEU A 94 17.65 -0.81 -14.05
CA LEU A 94 16.84 -0.19 -13.00
C LEU A 94 17.34 1.20 -12.63
N ILE A 95 18.66 1.39 -12.53
CA ILE A 95 19.26 2.72 -12.28
C ILE A 95 18.92 3.69 -13.42
N LEU A 96 19.03 3.25 -14.67
CA LEU A 96 18.66 4.08 -15.83
C LEU A 96 17.17 4.46 -15.79
N ALA A 97 16.29 3.53 -15.43
CA ALA A 97 14.87 3.80 -15.25
C ALA A 97 14.63 4.83 -14.12
N LEU A 98 15.32 4.73 -12.99
CA LEU A 98 15.23 5.70 -11.89
C LEU A 98 15.72 7.09 -12.31
N VAL A 99 16.83 7.16 -13.05
CA VAL A 99 17.34 8.42 -13.60
C VAL A 99 16.33 9.04 -14.57
N ALA A 100 15.73 8.25 -15.46
CA ALA A 100 14.68 8.73 -16.36
C ALA A 100 13.49 9.31 -15.58
N LEU A 101 13.03 8.62 -14.53
CA LEU A 101 11.92 9.09 -13.70
C LEU A 101 12.22 10.37 -12.91
N ILE A 102 13.50 10.64 -12.57
CA ILE A 102 13.93 11.89 -11.93
C ILE A 102 13.99 13.03 -12.97
N LEU A 103 14.46 12.75 -14.18
CA LEU A 103 14.68 13.75 -15.22
C LEU A 103 13.41 14.15 -15.99
N GLY A 104 12.39 13.29 -16.00
CA GLY A 104 11.07 13.55 -16.61
C GLY A 104 10.96 13.07 -18.04
#